data_AF-A0A7Y0HS55-F1
#
_entry.id   AF-A0A7Y0HS55-F1
#
_cell.length_a   1.000
_cell.length_b   1.000
_cell.length_c   1.000
_cell.angle_alpha   90.00
_cell.angle_beta   90.00
_cell.angle_gamma   90.00
#
_symmetry.space_group_name_H-M   'P 1'
#
loop_
_entity.id
_entity.type
_entity.pdbx_description
1 polymer ?
#
loop_
_entity_poly.entity_id
_entity_poly.type
_entity_poly.pdbx_seq_one_letter_code
_entity_poly.pdbx_strand_id
1 'polypeptide(L)'
;MPYLFCLPGLLCGLALSIEDVRHRRVPLTWVALGALCQLVADLAYGIISNNLFALVQALLFTALCCLLQLALALIVPKTLGFGDVTALIPLGLAVGLFGLFAVVVWWLAMGLLGLAWIVLWLRFDPQHTSAYAGKVPYVPALLIGAIIAITVANVIS
;
A
#
# COMPACT_ATOMS: atom_id res chain seq x y z
N MET A 1 10.29 6.93 17.91
CA MET A 1 10.54 6.84 16.45
C MET A 1 9.53 5.89 15.82
N PRO A 2 8.29 6.35 15.56
CA PRO A 2 7.17 5.51 15.12
C PRO A 2 7.39 4.86 13.74
N TYR A 3 8.21 5.45 12.86
CA TYR A 3 8.51 4.90 11.53
C TYR A 3 9.15 3.50 11.53
N LEU A 4 9.85 3.10 12.61
CA LEU A 4 10.44 1.76 12.70
C LEU A 4 9.38 0.65 12.77
N PHE A 5 8.21 0.97 13.33
CA PHE A 5 7.10 0.01 13.42
C PHE A 5 6.42 -0.23 12.06
N CYS A 6 6.70 0.59 11.05
CA CYS A 6 6.18 0.46 9.68
C CYS A 6 7.07 -0.38 8.76
N LEU A 7 8.27 -0.76 9.22
CA LEU A 7 9.22 -1.54 8.43
C LEU A 7 8.65 -2.88 7.94
N PRO A 8 7.89 -3.67 8.73
CA PRO A 8 7.32 -4.93 8.25
C PRO A 8 6.42 -4.73 7.04
N GLY A 9 5.53 -3.74 7.08
CA GLY A 9 4.62 -3.39 5.99
C GLY A 9 5.34 -2.86 4.76
N LEU A 10 6.36 -2.00 4.95
CA LEU A 10 7.15 -1.45 3.84
C LEU A 10 8.03 -2.52 3.17
N LEU A 11 8.66 -3.41 3.93
CA LEU A 11 9.45 -4.52 3.39
C LEU A 11 8.56 -5.52 2.65
N CYS A 12 7.37 -5.81 3.18
CA CYS A 12 6.37 -6.60 2.48
C CYS A 12 5.93 -5.92 1.18
N GLY A 13 5.61 -4.63 1.21
CA GLY A 13 5.25 -3.85 0.02
C GLY A 13 6.35 -3.81 -1.04
N LEU A 14 7.62 -3.77 -0.63
CA LEU A 14 8.77 -3.86 -1.53
C LEU A 14 8.88 -5.24 -2.18
N ALA A 15 8.74 -6.32 -1.40
CA ALA A 15 8.72 -7.68 -1.92
C ALA A 15 7.57 -7.89 -2.91
N LEU A 16 6.36 -7.41 -2.57
CA LEU A 16 5.19 -7.45 -3.45
C LEU A 16 5.38 -6.59 -4.71
N SER A 17 6.02 -5.43 -4.60
CA SER A 17 6.32 -4.57 -5.75
C SER A 17 7.28 -5.24 -6.73
N ILE A 18 8.30 -5.97 -6.24
CA ILE A 18 9.23 -6.71 -7.10
C ILE A 18 8.50 -7.85 -7.80
N GLU A 19 7.68 -8.59 -7.05
CA GLU A 19 6.93 -9.72 -7.57
C GLU A 19 5.84 -9.29 -8.58
N ASP A 20 5.16 -8.16 -8.31
CA ASP A 20 4.17 -7.58 -9.22
C ASP A 20 4.83 -7.14 -10.54
N VAL A 21 6.00 -6.50 -10.49
CA VAL A 21 6.75 -6.12 -11.70
C VAL A 21 7.26 -7.33 -12.49
N ARG A 22 7.72 -8.39 -11.81
CA ARG A 22 8.31 -9.58 -12.45
C ARG A 22 7.27 -10.54 -13.00
N HIS A 23 6.28 -10.89 -12.19
CA HIS A 23 5.35 -12.00 -12.45
C HIS A 23 3.89 -11.57 -12.55
N ARG A 24 3.56 -10.28 -12.39
CA ARG A 24 2.17 -9.75 -12.48
C ARG A 24 1.20 -10.41 -11.50
N ARG A 25 1.72 -10.85 -10.36
CA ARG A 25 0.96 -11.56 -9.34
C ARG A 25 1.28 -10.98 -7.97
N VAL A 26 0.24 -10.80 -7.19
CA VAL A 26 0.35 -10.46 -5.76
C VAL A 26 0.05 -11.74 -4.98
N PRO A 27 1.08 -12.43 -4.44
CA PRO A 27 0.87 -13.66 -3.68
C PRO A 27 0.18 -13.34 -2.34
N LEU A 28 -1.05 -13.84 -2.17
CA LEU A 28 -1.87 -13.58 -0.98
C LEU A 28 -1.19 -14.06 0.32
N THR A 29 -0.37 -15.11 0.24
CA THR A 29 0.38 -15.62 1.39
C THR A 29 1.40 -14.60 1.92
N TRP A 30 2.04 -13.84 1.03
CA TRP A 30 3.02 -12.82 1.40
C TRP A 30 2.32 -11.59 1.97
N VAL A 31 1.18 -11.20 1.40
CA VAL A 31 0.31 -10.15 1.93
C VAL A 31 -0.13 -10.49 3.36
N ALA A 32 -0.64 -11.71 3.57
CA ALA A 32 -1.11 -12.15 4.89
C ALA A 32 0.03 -12.14 5.92
N LEU A 33 1.21 -12.63 5.56
CA LEU A 33 2.37 -12.64 6.45
C LEU A 33 2.83 -11.21 6.78
N GLY A 34 2.91 -10.32 5.78
CA GLY A 34 3.26 -8.92 6.00
C GLY A 34 2.24 -8.16 6.84
N ALA A 35 0.95 -8.39 6.61
CA ALA A 35 -0.13 -7.80 7.39
C ALA A 35 -0.10 -8.27 8.84
N LEU A 36 0.12 -9.57 9.09
CA LEU A 36 0.27 -10.11 10.45
C LEU A 36 1.49 -9.50 11.17
N CYS A 37 2.64 -9.44 10.50
CA CYS A 37 3.83 -8.81 11.08
C CYS A 37 3.60 -7.33 11.37
N GLN A 38 2.91 -6.60 10.48
CA GLN A 38 2.57 -5.19 10.69
C GLN A 38 1.58 -5.00 11.85
N LEU A 39 0.55 -5.85 11.97
CA LEU A 39 -0.38 -5.81 13.09
C LEU A 39 0.31 -6.03 14.44
N VAL A 40 1.27 -6.96 14.50
CA VAL A 40 2.07 -7.17 15.71
C VAL A 40 2.90 -5.93 16.04
N ALA A 41 3.46 -5.25 15.05
CA ALA A 41 4.20 -4.01 15.25
C ALA A 41 3.29 -2.85 15.73
N ASP A 42 2.12 -2.68 15.13
CA ASP A 42 1.14 -1.65 15.52
C ASP A 42 0.61 -1.90 16.94
N LEU A 43 0.38 -3.17 17.29
CA LEU A 43 0.00 -3.57 18.65
C LEU A 43 1.10 -3.26 19.66
N ALA A 44 2.35 -3.61 19.34
CA ALA A 44 3.50 -3.29 20.19
C ALA A 44 3.64 -1.77 20.40
N TYR A 45 3.48 -0.98 19.34
CA TYR A 45 3.46 0.49 19.42
C TYR A 45 2.34 1.00 20.33
N GLY A 46 1.13 0.47 20.17
CA GLY A 46 -0.03 0.83 20.99
C GLY A 46 0.18 0.52 22.48
N ILE A 47 0.82 -0.61 22.80
CA ILE A 47 1.15 -0.98 24.19
C ILE A 47 2.23 -0.05 24.75
N ILE A 48 3.33 0.16 24.03
CA ILE A 48 4.47 0.98 24.49
C ILE A 48 4.06 2.45 24.68
N SER A 49 3.23 2.96 23.78
CA SER A 49 2.76 4.35 23.80
C SER A 49 1.51 4.54 24.66
N ASN A 50 1.02 3.47 25.32
CA ASN A 50 -0.23 3.42 26.08
C ASN A 50 -1.43 4.01 25.30
N ASN A 51 -1.48 3.72 23.99
CA ASN A 51 -2.45 4.24 23.06
C ASN A 51 -2.95 3.13 22.12
N LEU A 52 -3.80 2.24 22.62
CA LEU A 52 -4.42 1.19 21.81
C LEU A 52 -5.39 1.74 20.75
N PHE A 53 -5.84 2.99 20.90
CA PHE A 53 -6.67 3.63 19.88
C PHE A 53 -5.93 3.75 18.54
N ALA A 54 -4.59 3.91 18.55
CA ALA A 54 -3.78 3.93 17.33
C ALA A 54 -3.90 2.63 16.51
N LEU A 55 -4.02 1.46 17.16
CA LEU A 55 -4.23 0.17 16.49
C LEU A 55 -5.61 0.10 15.83
N VAL A 56 -6.66 0.49 16.57
CA VAL A 56 -8.03 0.52 16.03
C VAL A 56 -8.13 1.51 14.86
N GLN A 57 -7.50 2.66 15.00
CA GLN A 57 -7.40 3.68 13.95
C GLN A 57 -6.71 3.14 12.69
N ALA A 58 -5.58 2.45 12.82
CA ALA A 58 -4.88 1.84 11.70
C ALA A 58 -5.74 0.79 10.98
N LEU A 59 -6.44 -0.07 11.74
CA LEU A 59 -7.38 -1.05 11.20
C LEU A 59 -8.54 -0.40 10.43
N LEU A 60 -9.17 0.63 11.02
CA LEU A 60 -10.30 1.33 10.40
C LEU A 60 -9.90 2.05 9.12
N PHE A 61 -8.75 2.74 9.12
CA PHE A 61 -8.26 3.40 7.91
C PHE A 61 -7.86 2.39 6.84
N THR A 62 -7.24 1.27 7.21
CA THR A 62 -6.92 0.19 6.27
C THR A 62 -8.21 -0.36 5.63
N ALA A 63 -9.22 -0.67 6.45
CA ALA A 63 -10.50 -1.16 5.96
C ALA A 63 -11.17 -0.15 5.00
N LEU A 64 -11.19 1.14 5.38
CA LEU A 64 -11.71 2.21 4.53
C LEU A 64 -10.96 2.29 3.21
N CYS A 65 -9.62 2.27 3.23
CA CYS A 65 -8.82 2.33 2.02
C CYS A 65 -9.04 1.10 1.12
N CYS A 66 -9.13 -0.09 1.71
CA CYS A 66 -9.44 -1.33 0.97
C CYS A 66 -10.82 -1.26 0.32
N LEU A 67 -11.84 -0.75 1.01
CA LEU A 67 -13.18 -0.56 0.45
C LEU A 67 -13.18 0.44 -0.70
N LEU A 68 -12.47 1.56 -0.57
CA LEU A 68 -12.32 2.54 -1.65
C LEU A 68 -11.58 1.94 -2.86
N GLN A 69 -10.46 1.27 -2.63
CA GLN A 69 -9.69 0.63 -3.69
C GLN A 69 -10.48 -0.49 -4.38
N LEU A 70 -11.27 -1.26 -3.61
CA LEU A 70 -12.16 -2.28 -4.14
C LEU A 70 -13.28 -1.65 -4.98
N ALA A 71 -13.89 -0.56 -4.52
CA ALA A 71 -14.89 0.17 -5.28
C ALA A 71 -14.30 0.68 -6.61
N LEU A 72 -13.09 1.25 -6.59
CA LEU A 72 -12.38 1.67 -7.81
C LEU A 72 -12.09 0.49 -8.75
N ALA A 73 -11.68 -0.67 -8.21
CA ALA A 73 -11.46 -1.88 -8.99
C ALA A 73 -12.76 -2.41 -9.63
N LEU A 74 -13.91 -2.26 -8.96
CA LEU A 74 -15.22 -2.65 -9.51
C LEU A 74 -15.71 -1.66 -10.59
N ILE A 75 -15.41 -0.37 -10.45
CA ILE A 75 -15.80 0.67 -11.42
C ILE A 75 -14.90 0.63 -12.66
N VAL A 76 -13.59 0.38 -12.49
CA VAL A 76 -12.59 0.34 -13.58
C VAL A 76 -11.81 -0.98 -13.57
N PRO A 77 -12.46 -2.11 -13.93
CA PRO A 77 -11.91 -3.46 -13.76
C PRO A 77 -10.74 -3.80 -14.69
N LYS A 78 -10.45 -2.95 -15.68
CA LYS A 78 -9.37 -3.17 -16.63
C LYS A 78 -8.01 -2.66 -16.13
N THR A 79 -7.99 -1.74 -15.17
CA THR A 79 -6.76 -1.06 -14.72
C THR A 79 -6.36 -1.38 -13.29
N LEU A 80 -7.33 -1.63 -12.40
CA LEU A 80 -7.08 -1.98 -10.99
C LEU A 80 -7.48 -3.43 -10.75
N GLY A 81 -6.53 -4.21 -10.23
CA GLY A 81 -6.73 -5.61 -9.92
C GLY A 81 -7.11 -5.84 -8.45
N PHE A 82 -7.70 -7.01 -8.18
CA PHE A 82 -7.91 -7.48 -6.80
C PHE A 82 -6.59 -7.63 -6.03
N GLY A 83 -5.47 -7.86 -6.74
CA GLY A 83 -4.13 -7.87 -6.15
C GLY A 83 -3.70 -6.52 -5.55
N ASP A 84 -4.17 -5.40 -6.12
CA ASP A 84 -3.83 -4.08 -5.61
C ASP A 84 -4.55 -3.80 -4.29
N VAL A 85 -5.80 -4.26 -4.17
CA VAL A 85 -6.59 -4.17 -2.94
C VAL A 85 -5.93 -4.97 -1.82
N THR A 86 -5.41 -6.17 -2.11
CA THR A 86 -4.77 -6.99 -1.08
C THR A 86 -3.39 -6.46 -0.71
N ALA A 87 -2.59 -6.00 -1.67
CA ALA A 87 -1.30 -5.34 -1.40
C ALA A 87 -1.45 -4.05 -0.56
N LEU A 88 -2.61 -3.41 -0.62
CA LEU A 88 -2.94 -2.24 0.18
C LEU A 88 -3.04 -2.54 1.68
N ILE A 89 -3.34 -3.78 2.08
CA ILE A 89 -3.55 -4.15 3.50
C ILE A 89 -2.30 -3.87 4.37
N PRO A 90 -1.11 -4.46 4.10
CA PRO A 90 0.07 -4.23 4.94
C PRO A 90 0.55 -2.77 4.90
N LEU A 91 0.38 -2.08 3.78
CA LEU A 91 0.76 -0.67 3.63
C LEU A 91 -0.24 0.26 4.35
N GLY A 92 -1.52 -0.06 4.30
CA GLY A 92 -2.60 0.68 4.96
C GLY A 92 -2.49 0.61 6.48
N LEU A 93 -2.07 -0.54 7.02
CA LEU A 93 -1.80 -0.69 8.45
C LEU A 93 -0.64 0.22 8.87
N ALA A 94 0.45 0.19 8.10
CA ALA A 94 1.62 1.03 8.35
C ALA A 94 1.29 2.55 8.28
N VAL A 95 0.57 3.00 7.25
CA VAL A 95 0.22 4.42 7.07
C VAL A 95 -0.87 4.85 8.05
N GLY A 96 -1.87 3.99 8.29
CA GLY A 96 -3.01 4.26 9.16
C GLY A 96 -2.63 4.51 10.62
N LEU A 97 -1.47 3.98 11.04
CA LEU A 97 -0.87 4.27 12.34
C LEU A 97 -0.66 5.77 12.59
N PHE A 98 -0.34 6.54 11.55
CA PHE A 98 -0.12 7.99 11.61
C PHE A 98 -1.40 8.83 11.46
N GLY A 99 -2.54 8.19 11.22
CA GLY A 99 -3.85 8.82 11.19
C GLY A 99 -4.24 9.46 9.87
N LEU A 100 -5.34 10.22 9.90
CA LEU A 100 -6.05 10.69 8.72
C LEU A 100 -5.15 11.51 7.79
N PHE A 101 -4.33 12.40 8.33
CA PHE A 101 -3.46 13.25 7.53
C PHE A 101 -2.50 12.43 6.67
N ALA A 102 -1.84 11.43 7.27
CA ALA A 102 -0.95 10.53 6.54
C ALA A 102 -1.70 9.73 5.47
N VAL A 103 -2.92 9.25 5.79
CA VAL A 103 -3.77 8.53 4.83
C VAL A 103 -4.14 9.44 3.65
N VAL A 104 -4.50 10.70 3.88
CA VAL A 104 -4.82 11.65 2.80
C VAL A 104 -3.59 11.93 1.93
N VAL A 105 -2.44 12.20 2.54
CA VAL A 105 -1.17 12.39 1.80
C VAL A 105 -0.85 11.16 0.97
N TRP A 106 -1.04 9.97 1.55
CA TRP A 106 -0.82 8.70 0.87
C TRP A 106 -1.71 8.56 -0.36
N TRP A 107 -3.01 8.81 -0.23
CA TRP A 107 -3.95 8.74 -1.35
C TRP A 107 -3.64 9.75 -2.46
N LEU A 108 -3.27 10.98 -2.11
CA LEU A 108 -2.86 11.99 -3.09
C LEU A 108 -1.57 11.58 -3.80
N ALA A 109 -0.57 11.10 -3.06
CA ALA A 109 0.68 10.61 -3.62
C ALA A 109 0.45 9.41 -4.54
N MET A 110 -0.33 8.42 -4.11
CA MET A 110 -0.70 7.25 -4.92
C MET A 110 -1.47 7.65 -6.18
N GLY A 111 -2.41 8.60 -6.10
CA GLY A 111 -3.16 9.06 -7.27
C GLY A 111 -2.26 9.70 -8.33
N LEU A 112 -1.36 10.61 -7.90
CA LEU A 112 -0.43 11.28 -8.81
C LEU A 112 0.61 10.32 -9.39
N LEU A 113 1.22 9.49 -8.55
CA LEU A 113 2.21 8.50 -8.97
C LEU A 113 1.58 7.42 -9.84
N GLY A 114 0.37 6.98 -9.50
CA GLY A 114 -0.39 6.00 -10.26
C GLY A 114 -0.70 6.47 -11.68
N LEU A 115 -1.17 7.71 -11.84
CA LEU A 115 -1.40 8.30 -13.16
C LEU A 115 -0.11 8.43 -13.98
N ALA A 116 0.96 8.94 -13.37
CA ALA A 116 2.27 9.05 -14.04
C ALA A 116 2.81 7.68 -14.45
N TRP A 117 2.66 6.69 -13.58
CA TRP A 117 3.13 5.32 -13.79
C TRP A 117 2.35 4.62 -14.90
N ILE A 118 1.02 4.79 -14.96
CA ILE A 118 0.20 4.25 -16.07
C ILE A 118 0.67 4.81 -17.42
N VAL A 119 0.92 6.13 -17.51
CA VAL A 119 1.40 6.76 -18.74
C VAL A 119 2.79 6.26 -19.13
N LEU A 120 3.72 6.17 -18.18
CA LEU A 120 5.08 5.69 -18.43
C LEU A 120 5.07 4.21 -18.84
N TRP A 121 4.29 3.38 -18.16
CA TRP A 121 4.23 1.94 -18.43
C TRP A 121 3.63 1.64 -19.79
N LEU A 122 2.56 2.33 -20.19
CA LEU A 122 1.97 2.17 -21.52
C LEU A 122 2.94 2.57 -22.64
N ARG A 123 3.84 3.52 -22.38
CA ARG A 123 4.83 3.98 -23.37
C ARG A 123 6.02 3.03 -23.51
N PHE A 124 6.44 2.40 -22.42
CA PHE A 124 7.66 1.58 -22.38
C PHE A 124 7.38 0.09 -22.14
N ASP A 125 6.14 -0.39 -22.33
CA ASP A 125 5.69 -1.72 -21.90
C ASP A 125 6.66 -2.84 -22.34
N PRO A 126 7.52 -3.33 -21.42
CA PRO A 126 8.54 -4.32 -21.76
C PRO A 126 7.92 -5.69 -22.06
N GLN A 127 6.65 -5.88 -21.69
CA GLN A 127 5.89 -7.12 -21.80
C GLN A 127 4.76 -7.04 -22.83
N HIS A 128 4.82 -6.09 -23.77
CA HIS A 128 3.82 -5.89 -24.84
C HIS A 128 3.57 -7.14 -25.71
N THR A 129 4.51 -8.10 -25.74
CA THR A 129 4.40 -9.37 -26.48
C THR A 129 3.80 -10.52 -25.67
N SER A 130 3.51 -10.32 -24.37
CA SER A 130 2.98 -11.35 -23.48
C SER A 130 1.46 -11.26 -23.31
N ALA A 131 0.85 -12.29 -22.71
CA ALA A 131 -0.58 -12.30 -22.35
C ALA A 131 -1.01 -11.22 -21.33
N TYR A 132 -0.05 -10.45 -20.79
CA TYR A 132 -0.27 -9.37 -19.82
C TYR A 132 -0.05 -7.97 -20.40
N ALA A 133 0.09 -7.86 -21.73
CA ALA A 133 0.24 -6.58 -22.42
C ALA A 133 -0.84 -5.56 -21.98
N GLY A 134 -0.40 -4.36 -21.58
CA GLY A 134 -1.30 -3.29 -21.12
C GLY A 134 -1.80 -3.38 -19.67
N LYS A 135 -1.44 -4.41 -18.88
CA LYS A 135 -1.70 -4.42 -17.43
C LYS A 135 -0.56 -3.71 -16.70
N VAL A 136 -0.88 -2.64 -15.98
CA VAL A 136 0.10 -1.81 -15.25
C VAL A 136 0.30 -2.35 -13.83
N PRO A 137 1.55 -2.49 -13.32
CA PRO A 137 1.78 -2.95 -11.96
C PRO A 137 1.56 -1.77 -11.01
N TYR A 138 0.52 -1.79 -10.17
CA TYR A 138 0.16 -0.63 -9.35
C TYR A 138 0.81 -0.65 -7.95
N VAL A 139 1.27 -1.82 -7.49
CA VAL A 139 1.91 -1.99 -6.18
C VAL A 139 3.13 -1.09 -5.95
N PRO A 140 4.02 -0.82 -6.93
CA PRO A 140 5.12 0.14 -6.74
C PRO A 140 4.63 1.55 -6.38
N ALA A 141 3.54 2.02 -6.99
CA ALA A 141 2.97 3.33 -6.70
C ALA A 141 2.37 3.38 -5.29
N LEU A 142 1.72 2.29 -4.84
CA LEU A 142 1.23 2.14 -3.46
C LEU A 142 2.38 2.29 -2.45
N LEU A 143 3.50 1.59 -2.70
CA LEU A 143 4.67 1.59 -1.82
C LEU A 143 5.34 2.96 -1.76
N ILE A 144 5.64 3.57 -2.90
CA ILE A 144 6.30 4.89 -2.94
C ILE A 144 5.42 5.94 -2.26
N GLY A 145 4.10 5.91 -2.53
CA GLY A 145 3.14 6.76 -1.84
C GLY A 145 3.19 6.57 -0.32
N ALA A 146 3.28 5.32 0.16
CA ALA A 146 3.32 5.03 1.60
C ALA A 146 4.60 5.58 2.25
N ILE A 147 5.74 5.45 1.57
CA ILE A 147 7.02 6.03 2.02
C ILE A 147 6.91 7.55 2.12
N ILE A 148 6.33 8.21 1.11
CA ILE A 148 6.11 9.68 1.13
C ILE A 148 5.20 10.06 2.31
N ALA A 149 4.07 9.37 2.48
CA ALA A 149 3.14 9.68 3.55
C ALA A 149 3.76 9.52 4.94
N ILE A 150 4.49 8.43 5.17
CA ILE A 150 5.18 8.17 6.44
C ILE A 150 6.25 9.23 6.67
N THR A 151 7.09 9.53 5.68
CA THR A 151 8.15 10.55 5.82
C THR A 151 7.58 11.93 6.12
N VAL A 152 6.54 12.36 5.40
CA VAL A 152 5.85 13.63 5.65
C VAL A 152 5.21 13.66 7.03
N ALA A 153 4.54 12.58 7.44
CA ALA A 153 3.91 12.49 8.77
C ALA A 153 4.94 12.63 9.90
N ASN A 154 6.14 12.06 9.75
CA ASN A 154 7.22 12.15 10.75
C ASN A 154 7.91 13.51 10.80
N VAL A 155 7.84 14.32 9.74
CA VAL A 155 8.40 15.68 9.72
C VAL A 155 7.47 16.68 10.42
N ILE A 156 6.16 16.40 10.41
CA ILE A 156 5.12 17.32 10.89
C ILE A 156 4.68 16.99 12.33
N SER A 157 4.94 15.77 12.81
CA SER A 157 4.65 15.29 14.17
C SER A 157 5.73 15.66 15.19
#